data_AF-A0A7J4JBY8-F1
#
_entry.id   AF-A0A7J4JBY8-F1
#
_cell.length_a   1.000
_cell.length_b   1.000
_cell.length_c   1.000
_cell.angle_alpha   90.00
_cell.angle_beta   90.00
_cell.angle_gamma   90.00
#
_symmetry.space_group_name_H-M   'P 1'
#
loop_
_entity.id
_entity.type
_entity.pdbx_description
1 polymer ?
#
loop_
_entity_poly.entity_id
_entity_poly.type
_entity_poly.pdbx_seq_one_letter_code
_entity_poly.pdbx_strand_id
1 'polypeptide(L)'
;MDSKDYEKAGRIAAETRRYALTLVKPGLYYLELAEKVEAKIFSLGGRPAFPCNVSVNDIAAHHIPSADEKFVLKEGDLLKIDLGVHINGAIADHAVSVSVGKNSENEKLIDAANAAVAAAIAIAKPGAKVSALGEAIEKEITSRGFVPIKNLCGHTIEPYVLHAGLSIPNHKINSNTVLKEGMVLAIEPFATTGAGFVNEGAESGVYKLEEPGAVRTGKEILDFIISEYKTLPFAKRWLAKKFNSLKVNLFLKEALAKGILHSYSELIELKGSKVAQAEHTIIIKEKTEVLTK
;
A
#
# COMPACT_ATOMS: atom_id res chain seq x y z
N MET A 1 -19.85 8.58 6.20
CA MET A 1 -19.21 7.32 6.60
C MET A 1 -19.23 7.25 8.12
N ASP A 2 -19.50 6.10 8.73
CA ASP A 2 -19.44 5.94 10.20
C ASP A 2 -17.96 5.85 10.65
N SER A 3 -17.57 6.59 11.70
CA SER A 3 -16.23 6.50 12.33
C SER A 3 -15.92 5.06 12.74
N LYS A 4 -16.95 4.30 13.15
CA LYS A 4 -16.80 2.90 13.57
C LYS A 4 -16.33 1.97 12.46
N ASP A 5 -16.67 2.27 11.21
CA ASP A 5 -16.23 1.45 10.07
C ASP A 5 -14.72 1.64 9.84
N TYR A 6 -14.21 2.86 9.96
CA TYR A 6 -12.78 3.16 9.91
C TYR A 6 -12.01 2.53 11.09
N GLU A 7 -12.53 2.66 12.31
CA GLU A 7 -11.94 2.04 13.50
C GLU A 7 -11.89 0.50 13.37
N LYS A 8 -12.96 -0.10 12.84
CA LYS A 8 -13.01 -1.55 12.59
C LYS A 8 -12.02 -1.96 11.50
N ALA A 9 -11.95 -1.24 10.38
CA ALA A 9 -10.98 -1.50 9.31
C ALA A 9 -9.54 -1.42 9.85
N GLY A 10 -9.23 -0.37 10.61
CA GLY A 10 -7.91 -0.15 11.23
C GLY A 10 -7.49 -1.26 12.19
N ARG A 11 -8.41 -1.69 13.06
CA ARG A 11 -8.17 -2.82 13.98
C ARG A 11 -7.88 -4.12 13.23
N ILE A 12 -8.62 -4.40 12.16
CA ILE A 12 -8.41 -5.61 11.35
C ILE A 12 -7.07 -5.53 10.62
N ALA A 13 -6.71 -4.38 10.05
CA ALA A 13 -5.42 -4.17 9.39
C ALA A 13 -4.26 -4.38 10.37
N ALA A 14 -4.32 -3.79 11.56
CA ALA A 14 -3.30 -3.95 12.59
C ALA A 14 -3.18 -5.41 13.11
N GLU A 15 -4.30 -6.09 13.33
CA GLU A 15 -4.29 -7.51 13.70
C GLU A 15 -3.71 -8.39 12.58
N THR A 16 -4.09 -8.12 11.34
CA THR A 16 -3.60 -8.86 10.16
C THR A 16 -2.10 -8.65 9.97
N ARG A 17 -1.61 -7.41 10.11
CA ARG A 17 -0.18 -7.11 10.06
C ARG A 17 0.59 -7.89 11.12
N ARG A 18 0.14 -7.87 12.37
CA ARG A 18 0.78 -8.65 13.45
C ARG A 18 0.83 -10.13 13.12
N TYR A 19 -0.26 -10.67 12.57
CA TYR A 19 -0.29 -12.05 12.10
C TYR A 19 0.74 -12.29 10.97
N ALA A 20 0.77 -11.43 9.95
CA ALA A 20 1.69 -11.52 8.81
C ALA A 20 3.16 -11.61 9.27
N LEU A 21 3.55 -10.75 10.23
CA LEU A 21 4.90 -10.75 10.79
C LEU A 21 5.29 -12.08 11.46
N THR A 22 4.34 -12.84 12.01
CA THR A 22 4.65 -14.16 12.60
C THR A 22 4.94 -15.25 11.56
N LEU A 23 4.55 -15.03 10.30
CA LEU A 23 4.77 -15.97 9.20
C LEU A 23 6.17 -15.81 8.59
N VAL A 24 6.74 -14.61 8.64
CA VAL A 24 7.96 -14.23 7.92
C VAL A 24 9.15 -15.06 8.38
N LYS A 25 9.67 -15.86 7.46
CA LYS A 25 10.87 -16.68 7.62
C LYS A 25 11.48 -17.01 6.25
N PRO A 26 12.78 -17.32 6.18
CA PRO A 26 13.38 -17.85 4.95
C PRO A 26 12.60 -19.06 4.42
N GLY A 27 12.42 -19.12 3.10
CA GLY A 27 11.71 -20.17 2.39
C GLY A 27 10.19 -19.99 2.29
N LEU A 28 9.60 -18.99 2.95
CA LEU A 28 8.17 -18.68 2.77
C LEU A 28 7.93 -18.13 1.36
N TYR A 29 6.97 -18.69 0.63
CA TYR A 29 6.57 -18.19 -0.68
C TYR A 29 5.87 -16.85 -0.58
N TYR A 30 6.14 -15.94 -1.52
CA TYR A 30 5.52 -14.61 -1.54
C TYR A 30 4.00 -14.73 -1.71
N LEU A 31 3.57 -15.58 -2.64
CA LEU A 31 2.15 -15.89 -2.86
C LEU A 31 1.50 -16.47 -1.59
N GLU A 32 2.17 -17.37 -0.88
CA GLU A 32 1.63 -17.94 0.37
C GLU A 32 1.42 -16.86 1.43
N LEU A 33 2.36 -15.92 1.57
CA LEU A 33 2.22 -14.79 2.49
C LEU A 33 1.02 -13.91 2.11
N ALA A 34 0.93 -13.48 0.84
CA ALA A 34 -0.15 -12.62 0.36
C ALA A 34 -1.54 -13.27 0.56
N GLU A 35 -1.69 -14.55 0.22
CA GLU A 35 -2.95 -15.27 0.40
C GLU A 35 -3.33 -15.46 1.87
N LYS A 36 -2.36 -15.72 2.75
CA LYS A 36 -2.60 -15.82 4.19
C LYS A 36 -3.02 -14.48 4.80
N VAL A 37 -2.41 -13.38 4.36
CA VAL A 37 -2.80 -12.01 4.78
C VAL A 37 -4.24 -11.72 4.36
N GLU A 38 -4.58 -11.94 3.10
CA GLU A 38 -5.92 -11.69 2.58
C GLU A 38 -6.98 -12.58 3.24
N ALA A 39 -6.69 -13.87 3.42
CA ALA A 39 -7.57 -14.79 4.14
C ALA A 39 -7.80 -14.35 5.59
N LYS A 40 -6.77 -13.83 6.27
CA LYS A 40 -6.90 -13.29 7.63
C LYS A 40 -7.82 -12.07 7.66
N ILE A 41 -7.71 -11.14 6.69
CA ILE A 41 -8.63 -10.00 6.56
C ILE A 41 -10.08 -10.48 6.45
N PHE A 42 -10.35 -11.44 5.58
CA PHE A 42 -11.69 -12.04 5.43
C PHE A 42 -12.19 -12.69 6.73
N SER A 43 -11.33 -13.46 7.42
CA SER A 43 -11.70 -14.16 8.65
C SER A 43 -12.10 -13.21 9.79
N LEU A 44 -11.59 -11.98 9.78
CA LEU A 44 -11.90 -10.95 10.76
C LEU A 44 -13.11 -10.08 10.38
N GLY A 45 -13.79 -10.43 9.28
CA GLY A 45 -14.97 -9.72 8.79
C GLY A 45 -14.65 -8.42 8.04
N GLY A 46 -13.42 -8.29 7.54
CA GLY A 46 -13.01 -7.23 6.62
C GLY A 46 -12.99 -7.71 5.17
N ARG A 47 -12.76 -6.78 4.26
CA ARG A 47 -12.46 -7.05 2.85
C ARG A 47 -11.15 -6.37 2.48
N PRO A 48 -10.28 -6.96 1.64
CA PRO A 48 -9.08 -6.28 1.18
C PRO A 48 -9.44 -4.98 0.42
N ALA A 49 -8.87 -3.85 0.82
CA ALA A 49 -9.04 -2.58 0.07
C ALA A 49 -8.22 -2.55 -1.22
N PHE A 50 -7.15 -3.35 -1.26
CA PHE A 50 -6.31 -3.62 -2.42
C PHE A 50 -5.55 -4.94 -2.17
N PRO A 51 -4.92 -5.56 -3.19
CA PRO A 51 -4.18 -6.80 -3.03
C PRO A 51 -2.96 -6.65 -2.12
N CYS A 52 -2.69 -7.63 -1.26
CA CYS A 52 -1.52 -7.53 -0.36
C CYS A 52 -0.22 -7.47 -1.18
N ASN A 53 0.57 -6.41 -0.96
CA ASN A 53 1.86 -6.25 -1.62
C ASN A 53 2.95 -6.95 -0.81
N VAL A 54 3.85 -7.63 -1.52
CA VAL A 54 4.99 -8.37 -0.96
C VAL A 54 6.27 -7.86 -1.63
N SER A 55 6.61 -6.60 -1.37
CA SER A 55 7.70 -5.91 -2.08
C SER A 55 9.03 -6.13 -1.36
N VAL A 56 9.99 -6.75 -2.04
CA VAL A 56 11.27 -7.16 -1.42
C VAL A 56 12.45 -6.37 -1.97
N ASN A 57 13.35 -5.98 -1.06
CA ASN A 57 14.59 -5.24 -1.34
C ASN A 57 14.34 -3.90 -2.05
N ASP A 58 14.72 -3.80 -3.32
CA ASP A 58 14.68 -2.61 -4.16
C ASP A 58 13.30 -2.33 -4.77
N ILE A 59 12.43 -3.33 -4.82
CA ILE A 59 11.03 -3.09 -5.15
C ILE A 59 10.41 -2.34 -3.97
N ALA A 60 10.07 -1.07 -4.17
CA ALA A 60 9.51 -0.17 -3.18
C ALA A 60 8.03 -0.49 -2.89
N ALA A 61 7.22 -0.67 -3.93
CA ALA A 61 5.78 -0.91 -3.83
C ALA A 61 5.27 -1.69 -5.05
N HIS A 62 4.01 -2.13 -4.99
CA HIS A 62 3.25 -2.76 -6.08
C HIS A 62 3.75 -4.13 -6.54
N HIS A 63 4.57 -4.85 -5.78
CA HIS A 63 4.80 -6.26 -6.08
C HIS A 63 3.63 -7.11 -5.56
N ILE A 64 2.78 -7.58 -6.48
CA ILE A 64 1.69 -8.51 -6.15
C ILE A 64 2.00 -9.89 -6.73
N PRO A 65 2.21 -10.90 -5.89
CA PRO A 65 2.57 -12.24 -6.37
C PRO A 65 1.50 -12.79 -7.32
N SER A 66 1.93 -13.27 -8.49
CA SER A 66 1.04 -13.96 -9.44
C SER A 66 0.72 -15.38 -8.98
N ALA A 67 -0.29 -16.01 -9.56
CA ALA A 67 -0.70 -17.36 -9.17
C ALA A 67 0.33 -18.46 -9.50
N ASP A 68 1.23 -18.19 -10.43
CA ASP A 68 2.29 -19.08 -10.91
C ASP A 68 3.69 -18.70 -10.39
N GLU A 69 3.79 -17.61 -9.63
CA GLU A 69 5.03 -17.14 -9.03
C GLU A 69 5.58 -18.13 -8.00
N LYS A 70 6.90 -18.32 -8.01
CA LYS A 70 7.61 -19.25 -7.11
C LYS A 70 8.68 -18.55 -6.27
N PHE A 71 8.60 -17.23 -6.13
CA PHE A 71 9.54 -16.48 -5.29
C PHE A 71 9.34 -16.84 -3.82
N VAL A 72 10.47 -16.95 -3.13
CA VAL A 72 10.57 -17.29 -1.71
C VAL A 72 11.45 -16.28 -1.02
N LEU A 73 11.10 -15.95 0.23
CA LEU A 73 11.90 -15.07 1.07
C LEU A 73 13.26 -15.71 1.37
N LYS A 74 14.32 -14.92 1.29
CA LYS A 74 15.69 -15.35 1.59
C LYS A 74 16.19 -14.64 2.84
N GLU A 75 17.09 -15.30 3.57
CA GLU A 75 17.80 -14.66 4.69
C GLU A 75 18.47 -13.36 4.21
N GLY A 76 18.25 -12.26 4.94
CA GLY A 76 18.78 -10.93 4.61
C GLY A 76 17.90 -10.07 3.70
N ASP A 77 16.80 -10.60 3.17
CA ASP A 77 15.81 -9.81 2.44
C ASP A 77 15.18 -8.74 3.33
N LEU A 78 14.93 -7.57 2.75
CA LEU A 78 14.13 -6.52 3.35
C LEU A 78 12.73 -6.56 2.74
N LEU A 79 11.78 -7.16 3.46
CA LEU A 79 10.42 -7.33 3.02
C LEU A 79 9.55 -6.16 3.48
N LYS A 80 8.77 -5.59 2.56
CA LYS A 80 7.65 -4.69 2.85
C LYS A 80 6.35 -5.45 2.65
N ILE A 81 5.54 -5.50 3.70
CA ILE A 81 4.19 -6.06 3.68
C ILE A 81 3.23 -4.87 3.71
N ASP A 82 2.52 -4.65 2.62
CA ASP A 82 1.52 -3.62 2.49
C ASP A 82 0.13 -4.27 2.37
N LEU A 83 -0.80 -3.87 3.23
CA LEU A 83 -2.15 -4.41 3.27
C LEU A 83 -3.19 -3.34 3.56
N GLY A 84 -4.25 -3.36 2.75
CA GLY A 84 -5.41 -2.51 2.93
C GLY A 84 -6.63 -3.30 3.37
N VAL A 85 -7.42 -2.75 4.28
CA VAL A 85 -8.71 -3.30 4.70
C VAL A 85 -9.79 -2.26 4.49
N HIS A 86 -10.97 -2.66 4.02
CA HIS A 86 -12.14 -1.80 4.07
C HIS A 86 -13.35 -2.45 4.75
N ILE A 87 -14.16 -1.60 5.38
CA ILE A 87 -15.51 -1.92 5.89
C ILE A 87 -16.47 -0.93 5.24
N ASN A 88 -17.40 -1.41 4.41
CA ASN A 88 -18.35 -0.57 3.66
C ASN A 88 -17.70 0.58 2.85
N GLY A 89 -16.42 0.42 2.51
CA GLY A 89 -15.61 1.40 1.77
C GLY A 89 -14.72 2.28 2.65
N ALA A 90 -14.78 2.15 3.98
CA ALA A 90 -13.94 2.89 4.92
C ALA A 90 -12.60 2.15 4.98
N ILE A 91 -11.57 2.76 4.40
CA ILE A 91 -10.28 2.11 4.16
C ILE A 91 -9.35 2.38 5.34
N ALA A 92 -8.63 1.33 5.74
CA ALA A 92 -7.42 1.42 6.53
C ALA A 92 -6.28 0.82 5.70
N ASP A 93 -5.35 1.70 5.33
CA ASP A 93 -4.09 1.42 4.69
C ASP A 93 -2.96 1.24 5.71
N HIS A 94 -2.13 0.21 5.52
CA HIS A 94 -1.12 -0.16 6.49
C HIS A 94 0.02 -1.02 5.92
N ALA A 95 1.20 -0.45 5.92
CA ALA A 95 2.44 -1.15 5.60
C ALA A 95 3.45 -1.27 6.75
N VAL A 96 4.31 -2.29 6.64
CA VAL A 96 5.47 -2.51 7.51
C VAL A 96 6.63 -3.13 6.77
N SER A 97 7.83 -2.70 7.13
CA SER A 97 9.06 -3.38 6.74
C SER A 97 9.57 -4.32 7.82
N VAL A 98 10.08 -5.47 7.40
CA VAL A 98 10.65 -6.50 8.25
C VAL A 98 11.89 -7.11 7.59
N SER A 99 12.94 -7.29 8.39
CA SER A 99 14.10 -8.06 7.96
C SER A 99 13.78 -9.54 7.99
N VAL A 100 14.01 -10.26 6.90
CA VAL A 100 13.94 -11.72 6.88
C VAL A 100 15.20 -12.26 7.54
N GLY A 101 15.07 -12.69 8.80
CA GLY A 101 16.20 -13.05 9.63
C GLY A 101 16.98 -11.82 10.13
N LYS A 102 18.19 -12.04 10.67
CA LYS A 102 18.93 -10.98 11.38
C LYS A 102 19.80 -10.18 10.41
N ASN A 103 19.52 -8.88 10.28
CA ASN A 103 20.33 -7.98 9.47
C ASN A 103 20.29 -6.56 10.04
N SER A 104 21.40 -6.11 10.62
CA SER A 104 21.49 -4.80 11.28
C SER A 104 21.28 -3.61 10.34
N GLU A 105 21.66 -3.73 9.07
CA GLU A 105 21.48 -2.65 8.10
C GLU A 105 20.02 -2.51 7.68
N ASN A 106 19.31 -3.63 7.54
CA ASN A 106 17.86 -3.62 7.38
C ASN A 106 17.18 -2.99 8.60
N GLU A 107 17.57 -3.38 9.81
CA GLU A 107 16.98 -2.87 11.06
C GLU A 107 17.15 -1.34 11.20
N LYS A 108 18.32 -0.79 10.87
CA LYS A 108 18.54 0.67 10.86
C LYS A 108 17.66 1.38 9.83
N LEU A 109 17.51 0.81 8.64
CA LEU A 109 16.69 1.40 7.58
C LEU A 109 15.19 1.35 7.94
N ILE A 110 14.75 0.26 8.57
CA ILE A 110 13.40 0.10 9.12
C ILE A 110 13.15 1.12 10.23
N ASP A 111 14.10 1.32 11.15
CA ASP A 111 14.00 2.34 12.21
C ASP A 111 13.81 3.74 11.62
N ALA A 112 14.53 4.07 10.55
CA ALA A 112 14.39 5.38 9.89
C ALA A 112 12.98 5.61 9.33
N ALA A 113 12.39 4.62 8.67
CA ALA A 113 11.02 4.72 8.18
C ALA A 113 10.00 4.82 9.34
N ASN A 114 10.17 4.02 10.40
CA ASN A 114 9.31 4.05 11.58
C ASN A 114 9.39 5.38 12.35
N ALA A 115 10.58 5.94 12.51
CA ALA A 115 10.78 7.24 13.15
C ALA A 115 10.12 8.36 12.33
N ALA A 116 10.25 8.29 11.00
CA ALA A 116 9.67 9.27 10.10
C ALA A 116 8.13 9.29 10.14
N VAL A 117 7.47 8.11 10.14
CA VAL A 117 6.00 8.05 10.19
C VAL A 117 5.51 8.56 11.54
N ALA A 118 6.21 8.22 12.63
CA ALA A 118 5.89 8.71 13.96
C ALA A 118 6.02 10.24 14.07
N ALA A 119 7.09 10.82 13.51
CA ALA A 119 7.31 12.26 13.51
C ALA A 119 6.23 13.03 12.72
N ALA A 120 5.83 12.51 11.56
CA ALA A 120 4.75 13.09 10.77
C ALA A 120 3.41 13.06 11.50
N ILE A 121 3.06 11.91 12.09
CA ILE A 121 1.81 11.74 12.85
C ILE A 121 1.78 12.66 14.07
N ALA A 122 2.91 12.85 14.77
CA ALA A 122 2.98 13.67 15.97
C ALA A 122 2.61 15.15 15.71
N ILE A 123 2.80 15.64 14.49
CA ILE A 123 2.47 17.02 14.10
C ILE A 123 1.20 17.11 13.24
N ALA A 124 0.63 15.99 12.81
CA ALA A 124 -0.59 15.96 12.02
C ALA A 124 -1.78 16.37 12.89
N LYS A 125 -2.40 17.51 12.57
CA LYS A 125 -3.60 18.05 13.23
C LYS A 125 -4.28 19.07 12.30
N PRO A 126 -5.54 19.49 12.57
CA PRO A 126 -6.17 20.55 11.80
C PRO A 126 -5.28 21.81 11.70
N GLY A 127 -5.11 22.33 10.49
CA GLY A 127 -4.27 23.49 10.20
C GLY A 127 -2.78 23.19 10.01
N ALA A 128 -2.30 21.98 10.30
CA ALA A 128 -0.92 21.59 9.99
C ALA A 128 -0.68 21.64 8.48
N LYS A 129 0.46 22.16 8.04
CA LYS A 129 0.81 22.21 6.61
C LYS A 129 1.31 20.85 6.14
N VAL A 130 0.89 20.44 4.94
CA VAL A 130 1.41 19.24 4.27
C VAL A 130 2.94 19.30 4.10
N SER A 131 3.48 20.49 3.81
CA SER A 131 4.93 20.72 3.73
C SER A 131 5.67 20.47 5.05
N ALA A 132 5.03 20.71 6.19
CA ALA A 132 5.61 20.45 7.50
C ALA A 132 5.71 18.94 7.80
N LEU A 133 4.73 18.15 7.35
CA LEU A 133 4.79 16.68 7.44
C LEU A 133 5.95 16.14 6.61
N GLY A 134 6.09 16.59 5.36
CA GLY A 134 7.20 16.17 4.50
C GLY A 134 8.57 16.58 5.03
N GLU A 135 8.70 17.77 5.63
CA GLU A 135 9.93 18.22 6.29
C GLU A 135 10.27 17.37 7.52
N ALA A 136 9.27 16.97 8.32
CA ALA A 136 9.48 16.09 9.47
C ALA A 136 9.96 14.69 9.03
N ILE A 137 9.35 14.13 7.98
CA ILE A 137 9.75 12.85 7.39
C ILE A 137 11.20 12.91 6.88
N GLU A 138 11.51 13.91 6.06
CA GLU A 138 12.86 14.09 5.50
C GLU A 138 13.91 14.18 6.58
N LYS A 139 13.64 14.96 7.64
CA LYS A 139 14.58 15.16 8.74
C LYS A 139 14.89 13.86 9.48
N GLU A 140 13.87 13.04 9.79
CA GLU A 140 14.11 11.77 10.49
C GLU A 140 14.89 10.77 9.64
N ILE A 141 14.59 10.68 8.35
CA ILE A 141 15.28 9.77 7.42
C ILE A 141 16.74 10.21 7.21
N THR A 142 16.95 11.49 6.91
CA THR A 142 18.30 12.03 6.61
C THR A 142 19.22 12.09 7.82
N SER A 143 18.70 12.41 9.01
CA SER A 143 19.49 12.40 10.26
C SER A 143 20.01 11.01 10.65
N ARG A 144 19.41 9.95 10.11
CA ARG A 144 19.84 8.54 10.27
C ARG A 144 20.77 8.05 9.16
N GLY A 145 21.14 8.93 8.22
CA GLY A 145 22.07 8.60 7.13
C GLY A 145 21.42 7.93 5.92
N PHE A 146 20.09 8.01 5.79
CA PHE A 146 19.34 7.44 4.66
C PHE A 146 18.72 8.53 3.78
N VAL A 147 18.12 8.13 2.67
CA VAL A 147 17.50 9.03 1.69
C VAL A 147 16.00 8.76 1.62
N PRO A 148 15.11 9.77 1.70
CA PRO A 148 13.69 9.57 1.44
C PRO A 148 13.42 9.36 -0.05
N ILE A 149 12.48 8.48 -0.40
CA ILE A 149 11.98 8.39 -1.78
C ILE A 149 11.08 9.59 -2.07
N LYS A 150 11.43 10.41 -3.06
CA LYS A 150 10.79 11.71 -3.30
C LYS A 150 9.54 11.64 -4.17
N ASN A 151 9.47 10.66 -5.08
CA ASN A 151 8.36 10.47 -6.01
C ASN A 151 7.40 9.33 -5.60
N LEU A 152 7.41 8.94 -4.33
CA LEU A 152 6.43 8.05 -3.71
C LEU A 152 6.05 8.63 -2.34
N CYS A 153 4.76 8.67 -2.01
CA CYS A 153 4.23 9.53 -0.95
C CYS A 153 2.89 9.02 -0.44
N GLY A 154 2.55 9.38 0.79
CA GLY A 154 1.21 9.15 1.35
C GLY A 154 0.13 9.92 0.63
N HIS A 155 -1.12 9.71 1.04
CA HIS A 155 -2.26 10.23 0.32
C HIS A 155 -3.51 10.40 1.20
N THR A 156 -4.45 11.24 0.75
CA THR A 156 -5.82 11.22 1.28
C THR A 156 -6.55 9.96 0.86
N ILE A 157 -7.43 9.53 1.74
CA ILE A 157 -8.34 8.39 1.55
C ILE A 157 -9.77 8.90 1.67
N GLU A 158 -10.62 8.43 0.76
CA GLU A 158 -12.07 8.64 0.79
C GLU A 158 -12.81 7.30 0.66
N PRO A 159 -14.12 7.24 0.96
CA PRO A 159 -14.91 6.02 0.81
C PRO A 159 -14.76 5.39 -0.58
N TYR A 160 -14.24 4.15 -0.64
CA TYR A 160 -13.90 3.40 -1.86
C TYR A 160 -12.85 4.05 -2.77
N VAL A 161 -12.19 5.12 -2.35
CA VAL A 161 -11.17 5.83 -3.11
C VAL A 161 -9.88 5.82 -2.30
N LEU A 162 -8.99 4.90 -2.64
CA LEU A 162 -7.70 4.73 -1.95
C LEU A 162 -6.85 6.00 -2.06
N HIS A 163 -6.69 6.50 -3.29
CA HIS A 163 -5.94 7.73 -3.57
C HIS A 163 -6.91 8.88 -3.90
N ALA A 164 -7.28 9.67 -2.90
CA ALA A 164 -8.29 10.74 -3.01
C ALA A 164 -7.68 12.13 -3.36
N GLY A 165 -6.53 12.14 -4.03
CA GLY A 165 -6.01 13.33 -4.73
C GLY A 165 -4.98 14.20 -4.00
N LEU A 166 -4.97 14.28 -2.67
CA LEU A 166 -3.93 15.03 -1.95
C LEU A 166 -2.79 14.10 -1.55
N SER A 167 -1.58 14.38 -2.02
CA SER A 167 -0.35 13.67 -1.63
C SER A 167 0.28 14.24 -0.36
N ILE A 168 0.83 13.37 0.49
CA ILE A 168 1.62 13.67 1.68
C ILE A 168 3.09 13.28 1.40
N PRO A 169 3.94 14.23 0.97
CA PRO A 169 5.28 13.93 0.47
C PRO A 169 6.22 13.44 1.57
N ASN A 170 7.21 12.64 1.17
CA ASN A 170 8.30 12.18 2.05
C ASN A 170 9.49 13.15 2.10
N HIS A 171 9.32 14.34 1.56
CA HIS A 171 10.31 15.39 1.57
C HIS A 171 9.68 16.77 1.67
N LYS A 172 10.46 17.78 2.06
CA LYS A 172 9.99 19.16 2.11
C LYS A 172 9.62 19.63 0.70
N ILE A 173 8.39 20.12 0.56
CA ILE A 173 7.88 20.76 -0.67
C ILE A 173 7.44 22.19 -0.40
N ASN A 174 7.35 23.00 -1.46
CA ASN A 174 6.71 24.31 -1.37
C ASN A 174 5.19 24.16 -1.55
N SER A 175 4.47 23.93 -0.44
CA SER A 175 3.02 23.87 -0.42
C SER A 175 2.45 24.59 0.79
N ASN A 176 1.34 25.31 0.57
CA ASN A 176 0.53 25.95 1.61
C ASN A 176 -0.74 25.16 1.94
N THR A 177 -0.92 23.96 1.37
CA THR A 177 -2.05 23.09 1.70
C THR A 177 -1.99 22.70 3.17
N VAL A 178 -3.14 22.80 3.84
CA VAL A 178 -3.30 22.46 5.26
C VAL A 178 -4.24 21.27 5.42
N LEU A 179 -3.98 20.48 6.45
CA LEU A 179 -4.86 19.39 6.86
C LEU A 179 -6.15 19.95 7.46
N LYS A 180 -7.28 19.34 7.13
CA LYS A 180 -8.60 19.71 7.65
C LYS A 180 -9.11 18.61 8.57
N GLU A 181 -9.89 19.02 9.57
CA GLU A 181 -10.59 18.07 10.43
C GLU A 181 -11.46 17.12 9.59
N GLY A 182 -11.47 15.85 9.97
CA GLY A 182 -12.19 14.77 9.28
C GLY A 182 -11.44 14.14 8.11
N MET A 183 -10.30 14.69 7.66
CA MET A 183 -9.48 14.04 6.63
C MET A 183 -8.95 12.69 7.12
N VAL A 184 -9.03 11.67 6.25
CA VAL A 184 -8.39 10.37 6.45
C VAL A 184 -7.15 10.33 5.56
N LEU A 185 -5.99 10.00 6.15
CA LEU A 185 -4.71 10.03 5.45
C LEU A 185 -3.96 8.72 5.66
N ALA A 186 -3.37 8.20 4.60
CA ALA A 186 -2.21 7.32 4.64
C ALA A 186 -0.95 8.17 4.80
N ILE A 187 -0.13 7.89 5.81
CA ILE A 187 1.19 8.49 5.99
C ILE A 187 2.23 7.38 5.84
N GLU A 188 2.92 7.35 4.70
CA GLU A 188 3.82 6.26 4.29
C GLU A 188 5.21 6.75 3.85
N PRO A 189 6.11 7.04 4.79
CA PRO A 189 7.51 7.23 4.49
C PRO A 189 8.18 5.99 3.89
N PHE A 190 8.90 6.23 2.81
CA PHE A 190 9.86 5.30 2.24
C PHE A 190 11.28 5.82 2.42
N ALA A 191 12.13 5.05 3.09
CA ALA A 191 13.56 5.30 3.24
C ALA A 191 14.36 4.33 2.37
N THR A 192 15.46 4.79 1.78
CA THR A 192 16.35 3.96 0.97
C THR A 192 17.83 4.27 1.23
N THR A 193 18.68 3.32 0.90
CA THR A 193 20.14 3.51 0.78
C THR A 193 20.57 3.99 -0.62
N GLY A 194 19.61 4.19 -1.53
CA GLY A 194 19.84 4.48 -2.94
C GLY A 194 19.75 5.96 -3.32
N ALA A 195 19.17 6.22 -4.49
CA ALA A 195 19.02 7.55 -5.08
C ALA A 195 17.82 8.34 -4.51
N GLY A 196 16.86 7.67 -3.88
CA GLY A 196 15.64 8.33 -3.38
C GLY A 196 14.60 8.60 -4.46
N PHE A 197 14.60 7.79 -5.52
CA PHE A 197 13.61 7.84 -6.60
C PHE A 197 13.26 6.41 -7.05
N VAL A 198 12.02 6.21 -7.46
CA VAL A 198 11.54 4.96 -8.07
C VAL A 198 11.21 5.14 -9.55
N ASN A 199 11.38 4.07 -10.33
CA ASN A 199 10.89 3.95 -11.70
C ASN A 199 9.85 2.83 -11.78
N GLU A 200 9.03 2.88 -12.83
CA GLU A 200 8.14 1.76 -13.16
C GLU A 200 8.95 0.56 -13.68
N GLY A 201 8.64 -0.61 -13.11
CA GLY A 201 9.15 -1.91 -13.52
C GLY A 201 8.14 -2.69 -14.36
N ALA A 202 7.99 -3.98 -14.06
CA ALA A 202 7.02 -4.84 -14.72
C ALA A 202 5.58 -4.52 -14.28
N GLU A 203 4.58 -4.92 -15.09
CA GLU A 203 3.18 -4.86 -14.67
C GLU A 203 2.96 -5.74 -13.43
N SER A 204 2.35 -5.16 -12.39
CA SER A 204 2.09 -5.83 -11.10
C SER A 204 0.95 -6.86 -11.15
N GLY A 205 0.16 -6.88 -12.23
CA GLY A 205 -1.10 -7.63 -12.28
C GLY A 205 -2.21 -7.06 -11.38
N VAL A 206 -2.07 -5.81 -10.92
CA VAL A 206 -3.13 -5.02 -10.27
C VAL A 206 -3.81 -4.11 -11.26
N TYR A 207 -5.14 -4.05 -11.12
CA TYR A 207 -5.98 -3.19 -11.93
C TYR A 207 -6.92 -2.38 -11.05
N LYS A 208 -7.36 -1.24 -11.55
CA LYS A 208 -8.41 -0.42 -10.95
C LYS A 208 -9.42 -0.04 -12.04
N LEU A 209 -10.70 -0.02 -11.67
CA LEU A 209 -11.76 0.51 -12.54
C LEU A 209 -11.64 2.04 -12.59
N GLU A 210 -11.48 2.59 -13.79
CA GLU A 210 -11.54 4.03 -14.02
C GLU A 210 -12.98 4.44 -14.31
N GLU A 211 -13.49 4.03 -15.46
CA GLU A 211 -14.87 4.29 -15.86
C GLU A 211 -15.50 3.05 -16.51
N PRO A 212 -16.74 2.65 -16.12
CA PRO A 212 -17.45 1.57 -16.78
C PRO A 212 -17.66 1.83 -18.28
N GLY A 213 -17.41 0.82 -19.10
CA GLY A 213 -17.60 0.90 -20.54
C GLY A 213 -18.07 -0.42 -21.15
N ALA A 214 -18.40 -0.39 -22.44
CA ALA A 214 -18.83 -1.60 -23.13
C ALA A 214 -17.64 -2.52 -23.45
N VAL A 215 -17.72 -3.78 -23.04
CA VAL A 215 -16.76 -4.85 -23.39
C VAL A 215 -17.44 -5.94 -24.23
N ARG A 216 -16.70 -6.51 -25.17
CA ARG A 216 -17.16 -7.61 -26.03
C ARG A 216 -16.99 -8.95 -25.33
N THR A 217 -15.89 -9.12 -24.61
CA THR A 217 -15.59 -10.34 -23.83
C THR A 217 -15.65 -10.03 -22.34
N GLY A 218 -16.18 -10.95 -21.54
CA GLY A 218 -16.10 -10.83 -20.07
C GLY A 218 -16.99 -9.74 -19.47
N LYS A 219 -18.18 -9.49 -20.05
CA LYS A 219 -19.17 -8.59 -19.46
C LYS A 219 -19.47 -8.96 -18.00
N GLU A 220 -19.61 -10.25 -17.71
CA GLU A 220 -19.85 -10.72 -16.34
C GLU A 220 -18.67 -10.47 -15.39
N ILE A 221 -17.44 -10.35 -15.92
CA ILE A 221 -16.26 -9.99 -15.15
C ILE A 221 -16.31 -8.49 -14.82
N LEU A 222 -16.69 -7.64 -15.78
CA LEU A 222 -16.89 -6.21 -15.55
C LEU A 222 -18.01 -5.95 -14.53
N ASP A 223 -19.16 -6.60 -14.69
CA ASP A 223 -20.28 -6.48 -13.76
C ASP A 223 -19.87 -6.92 -12.33
N PHE A 224 -19.04 -7.96 -12.22
CA PHE A 224 -18.46 -8.39 -10.95
C PHE A 224 -17.48 -7.35 -10.37
N ILE A 225 -16.59 -6.77 -11.17
CA ILE A 225 -15.66 -5.71 -10.70
C ILE A 225 -16.45 -4.51 -10.19
N ILE A 226 -17.45 -4.05 -10.94
CA ILE A 226 -18.30 -2.89 -10.57
C ILE A 226 -19.02 -3.13 -9.24
N SER A 227 -19.53 -4.35 -9.03
CA SER A 227 -20.28 -4.68 -7.82
C SER A 227 -19.39 -4.93 -6.61
N GLU A 228 -18.34 -5.75 -6.76
CA GLU A 228 -17.49 -6.23 -5.67
C GLU A 228 -16.39 -5.23 -5.31
N TYR A 229 -15.62 -4.77 -6.29
CA TYR A 229 -14.44 -3.93 -6.06
C TYR A 229 -14.75 -2.44 -6.21
N LYS A 230 -15.78 -2.09 -7.01
CA LYS A 230 -16.11 -0.71 -7.35
C LYS A 230 -14.88 -0.01 -7.93
N THR A 231 -14.34 0.97 -7.23
CA THR A 231 -13.15 1.77 -7.60
C THR A 231 -11.88 1.34 -6.86
N LEU A 232 -11.96 0.28 -6.04
CA LEU A 232 -10.80 -0.25 -5.32
C LEU A 232 -9.91 -1.10 -6.25
N PRO A 233 -8.58 -1.06 -6.06
CA PRO A 233 -7.67 -1.93 -6.81
C PRO A 233 -7.94 -3.42 -6.56
N PHE A 234 -7.72 -4.25 -7.58
CA PHE A 234 -7.89 -5.70 -7.51
C PHE A 234 -6.82 -6.45 -8.29
N ALA A 235 -6.49 -7.67 -7.86
CA ALA A 235 -5.49 -8.49 -8.51
C ALA A 235 -6.10 -9.38 -9.60
N LYS A 236 -5.34 -9.59 -10.67
CA LYS A 236 -5.61 -10.61 -11.69
C LYS A 236 -5.92 -11.99 -11.09
N ARG A 237 -5.13 -12.42 -10.09
CA ARG A 237 -5.28 -13.74 -9.45
C ARG A 237 -6.61 -13.90 -8.71
N TRP A 238 -7.21 -12.82 -8.23
CA TRP A 238 -8.54 -12.87 -7.61
C TRP A 238 -9.61 -13.19 -8.66
N LEU A 239 -9.54 -12.54 -9.83
CA LEU A 239 -10.45 -12.85 -10.94
C LEU A 239 -10.25 -14.28 -11.46
N ALA A 240 -9.00 -14.72 -11.59
CA ALA A 240 -8.67 -16.07 -12.07
C ALA A 240 -9.16 -17.20 -11.14
N LYS A 241 -9.43 -16.92 -9.86
CA LYS A 241 -10.08 -17.87 -8.93
C LYS A 241 -11.57 -18.03 -9.18
N LYS A 242 -12.22 -17.05 -9.80
CA LYS A 242 -13.68 -17.01 -10.01
C LYS A 242 -14.09 -17.26 -11.46
N PHE A 243 -13.24 -16.87 -12.40
CA PHE A 243 -13.52 -16.93 -13.83
C PHE A 243 -12.43 -17.69 -14.57
N ASN A 244 -12.75 -18.21 -15.76
CA ASN A 244 -11.78 -18.87 -16.62
C ASN A 244 -10.60 -17.94 -16.96
N SER A 245 -9.37 -18.40 -16.76
CA SER A 245 -8.16 -17.57 -16.87
C SER A 245 -7.92 -17.02 -18.28
N LEU A 246 -8.24 -17.76 -19.34
CA LEU A 246 -8.13 -17.26 -20.71
C LEU A 246 -9.12 -16.11 -20.94
N LYS A 247 -10.35 -16.25 -20.46
CA LYS A 247 -11.37 -15.20 -20.54
C LYS A 247 -10.96 -13.96 -19.75
N VAL A 248 -10.39 -14.13 -18.55
CA VAL A 248 -9.83 -13.03 -17.73
C VAL A 248 -8.74 -12.29 -18.51
N ASN A 249 -7.79 -13.00 -19.12
CA ASN A 249 -6.72 -12.37 -19.91
C ASN A 249 -7.25 -11.56 -21.09
N LEU A 250 -8.20 -12.11 -21.85
CA LEU A 250 -8.80 -11.42 -22.99
C LEU A 250 -9.59 -10.18 -22.55
N PHE A 251 -10.36 -10.29 -21.47
CA PHE A 251 -11.09 -9.16 -20.88
C PHE A 251 -10.15 -8.05 -20.41
N LEU A 252 -9.12 -8.37 -19.62
CA LEU A 252 -8.19 -7.37 -19.10
C LEU A 252 -7.49 -6.62 -20.23
N LYS A 253 -7.02 -7.33 -21.26
CA LYS A 253 -6.40 -6.72 -22.44
C LYS A 253 -7.37 -5.77 -23.17
N GLU A 254 -8.62 -6.18 -23.37
CA GLU A 254 -9.65 -5.35 -24.00
C GLU A 254 -9.96 -4.10 -23.14
N ALA A 255 -10.13 -4.28 -21.84
CA ALA A 255 -10.53 -3.21 -20.93
C ALA A 255 -9.42 -2.16 -20.75
N LEU A 256 -8.16 -2.57 -20.68
CA LEU A 256 -7.00 -1.66 -20.68
C LEU A 256 -6.92 -0.87 -21.98
N ALA A 257 -7.04 -1.54 -23.13
CA ALA A 257 -6.99 -0.87 -24.44
C ALA A 257 -8.11 0.17 -24.64
N LYS A 258 -9.21 0.04 -23.90
CA LYS A 258 -10.34 0.97 -23.91
C LYS A 258 -10.30 2.02 -22.79
N GLY A 259 -9.29 1.99 -21.92
CA GLY A 259 -9.22 2.89 -20.75
C GLY A 259 -10.28 2.62 -19.68
N ILE A 260 -10.96 1.47 -19.72
CA ILE A 260 -11.94 1.06 -18.70
C ILE A 260 -11.22 0.71 -17.39
N LEU A 261 -10.06 0.08 -17.51
CA LEU A 261 -9.19 -0.23 -16.40
C LEU A 261 -7.87 0.53 -16.53
N HIS A 262 -7.28 0.86 -15.39
CA HIS A 262 -5.88 1.23 -15.25
C HIS A 262 -5.09 0.05 -14.67
N SER A 263 -3.82 -0.09 -15.04
CA SER A 263 -2.89 -1.09 -14.50
C SER A 263 -1.75 -0.41 -13.76
N TYR A 264 -1.33 -0.99 -12.64
CA TYR A 264 -0.17 -0.50 -11.89
C TYR A 264 1.08 -1.30 -12.25
N SER A 265 2.22 -0.62 -12.34
CA SER A 265 3.54 -1.25 -12.43
C SER A 265 4.18 -1.34 -11.04
N GLU A 266 5.09 -2.30 -10.88
CA GLU A 266 6.03 -2.30 -9.76
C GLU A 266 6.80 -0.98 -9.71
N LEU A 267 7.07 -0.49 -8.51
CA LEU A 267 7.89 0.70 -8.31
C LEU A 267 9.25 0.26 -7.76
N ILE A 268 10.31 0.44 -8.54
CA ILE A 268 11.64 -0.08 -8.24
C ILE A 268 12.59 1.08 -7.99
N GLU A 269 13.39 0.99 -6.93
CA GLU A 269 14.41 1.99 -6.59
C GLU A 269 15.46 2.12 -7.71
N LEU A 270 15.76 3.35 -8.11
CA LEU A 270 16.53 3.68 -9.31
C LEU A 270 17.92 3.03 -9.39
N LYS A 271 18.58 2.78 -8.25
CA LYS A 271 19.91 2.16 -8.17
C LYS A 271 19.86 0.69 -7.74
N GLY A 272 18.67 0.07 -7.68
CA GLY A 272 18.51 -1.28 -7.16
C GLY A 272 18.86 -1.39 -5.67
N SER A 273 18.73 -0.29 -4.92
CA SER A 273 19.04 -0.25 -3.49
C SER A 273 17.83 -0.60 -2.64
N LYS A 274 18.07 -1.13 -1.44
CA LYS A 274 17.01 -1.53 -0.51
C LYS A 274 16.11 -0.34 -0.11
N VAL A 275 14.82 -0.64 0.04
CA VAL A 275 13.78 0.30 0.47
C VAL A 275 13.04 -0.26 1.67
N ALA A 276 12.89 0.55 2.72
CA ALA A 276 11.96 0.32 3.81
C ALA A 276 10.79 1.31 3.73
N GLN A 277 9.60 0.81 4.03
CA GLN A 277 8.34 1.52 4.19
C GLN A 277 7.81 1.30 5.62
N ALA A 278 7.20 2.34 6.19
CA ALA A 278 6.34 2.24 7.36
C ALA A 278 5.11 3.10 7.10
N GLU A 279 3.93 2.64 7.45
CA GLU A 279 2.73 3.39 7.15
C GLU A 279 1.65 3.24 8.21
N HIS A 280 0.87 4.31 8.41
CA HIS A 280 -0.37 4.23 9.16
C HIS A 280 -1.47 5.06 8.51
N THR A 281 -2.71 4.58 8.65
CA THR A 281 -3.89 5.40 8.42
C THR A 281 -4.25 6.20 9.66
N ILE A 282 -4.48 7.49 9.48
CA ILE A 282 -4.89 8.42 10.52
C ILE A 282 -6.18 9.17 10.15
N ILE A 283 -6.96 9.56 11.17
CA ILE A 283 -8.04 10.52 11.03
C ILE A 283 -7.63 11.82 11.72
N ILE A 284 -7.66 12.92 10.96
CA ILE A 284 -7.37 14.26 11.47
C ILE A 284 -8.52 14.71 12.35
N LYS A 285 -8.25 14.83 13.64
CA LYS A 285 -9.13 15.35 14.70
C LYS A 285 -8.31 16.32 15.56
N GLU A 286 -8.93 17.01 16.52
CA GLU A 286 -8.19 17.84 17.50
C GLU A 286 -7.02 17.07 18.13
N LYS A 287 -7.29 15.81 18.51
CA LYS A 287 -6.27 14.79 18.74
C LYS A 287 -6.34 13.74 17.64
N THR A 288 -5.41 13.82 16.69
CA THR A 288 -5.31 12.87 15.58
C THR A 288 -5.30 11.43 16.06
N GLU A 289 -6.15 10.64 15.43
CA GLU A 289 -6.36 9.25 15.77
C GLU A 289 -5.62 8.37 14.77
N VAL A 290 -4.74 7.50 15.25
CA VAL A 290 -4.12 6.47 14.43
C VAL A 290 -5.01 5.24 14.45
N LEU A 291 -5.53 4.84 13.30
CA LEU A 291 -6.46 3.72 13.16
C LEU A 291 -5.78 2.36 13.19
N THR A 292 -4.54 2.28 12.70
CA THR A 292 -3.80 1.02 12.47
C THR A 292 -2.68 0.79 13.49
N LYS A 293 -2.95 1.06 14.77
CA LYS A 293 -1.96 0.92 15.87
C LYS A 293 -1.56 -0.53 16.13
#